data_AF-A0A3D0XUK4-F1
#
_entry.id   AF-A0A3D0XUK4-F1
#
_cell.length_a   1.000
_cell.length_b   1.000
_cell.length_c   1.000
_cell.angle_alpha   90.00
_cell.angle_beta   90.00
_cell.angle_gamma   90.00
#
_symmetry.space_group_name_H-M   'P 1'
#
loop_
_entity.id
_entity.type
_entity.pdbx_description
1 polymer ?
#
loop_
_entity_poly.entity_id
_entity_poly.type
_entity_poly.pdbx_seq_one_letter_code
_entity_poly.pdbx_strand_id
1 'polypeptide(L)'
;MIHDGFQRDNSAFNRKIADDLTARLEKRYITSIPKEEQEYLQLCISISEIQNFTDPSSRQTCETEESDLFELVKRYIAIVSKMTGINLQTDRPLCDDLFLYLRSAVRRLQYGILMPNPLLPQVKAEYPNLFTVAWSASVLIEEEMHVEVSENEVG
;
A
#
# COMPACT_ATOMS: atom_id res chain seq x y z
N MET A 1 20.04 18.24 10.01
CA MET A 1 19.97 17.98 8.56
C MET A 1 18.56 17.49 8.29
N ILE A 2 17.67 18.38 7.87
CA ILE A 2 16.23 18.12 7.75
C ILE A 2 15.93 17.89 6.26
N HIS A 3 15.46 16.67 5.98
CA HIS A 3 14.61 16.23 4.87
C HIS A 3 14.73 16.93 3.51
N ASP A 4 15.55 16.35 2.62
CA ASP A 4 15.57 16.69 1.18
C ASP A 4 15.03 15.54 0.31
N GLY A 5 14.19 14.66 0.88
CA GLY A 5 13.76 13.41 0.24
C GLY A 5 12.29 13.03 0.40
N PHE A 6 11.42 13.93 0.88
CA PHE A 6 9.98 13.66 0.85
C PHE A 6 9.50 13.73 -0.60
N GLN A 7 9.51 12.59 -1.31
CA GLN A 7 8.72 12.45 -2.52
C GLN A 7 7.26 12.71 -2.14
N ARG A 8 6.73 13.85 -2.58
CA ARG A 8 5.34 14.22 -2.32
C ARG A 8 4.43 13.16 -2.92
N ASP A 9 3.51 12.64 -2.11
CA ASP A 9 2.40 11.86 -2.60
C ASP A 9 1.55 12.73 -3.54
N ASN A 10 1.64 12.44 -4.84
CA ASN A 10 0.88 13.13 -5.88
C ASN A 10 -0.42 12.42 -6.22
N SER A 11 -0.83 11.38 -5.48
CA SER A 11 -2.08 10.65 -5.72
C SER A 11 -3.28 11.59 -5.63
N ALA A 12 -3.97 11.79 -6.76
CA ALA A 12 -5.18 12.62 -6.82
C ALA A 12 -6.30 12.01 -5.98
N PHE A 13 -6.33 10.67 -5.88
CA PHE A 13 -7.23 9.94 -5.01
C PHE A 13 -7.01 10.29 -3.53
N ASN A 14 -5.78 10.20 -3.02
CA ASN A 14 -5.48 10.53 -1.62
C ASN A 14 -5.78 12.00 -1.31
N ARG A 15 -5.47 12.91 -2.25
CA ARG A 15 -5.78 14.34 -2.11
C ARG A 15 -7.28 14.59 -2.00
N LYS A 16 -8.09 13.93 -2.83
CA LYS A 16 -9.56 14.05 -2.77
C LYS A 16 -10.11 13.63 -1.41
N ILE A 17 -9.56 12.57 -0.81
CA ILE A 17 -9.94 12.13 0.54
C ILE A 17 -9.50 13.16 1.58
N ALA A 18 -8.28 13.69 1.47
CA ALA A 18 -7.76 14.70 2.38
C ALA A 18 -8.59 15.99 2.35
N ASP A 19 -9.01 16.44 1.16
CA ASP A 19 -9.84 17.61 0.96
C ASP A 19 -11.25 17.41 1.57
N ASP A 20 -11.87 16.24 1.36
CA ASP A 20 -13.16 15.90 1.99
C ASP A 20 -13.05 15.91 3.52
N LEU A 21 -12.02 15.27 4.07
CA LEU A 21 -11.80 15.21 5.50
C LEU A 21 -11.56 16.61 6.09
N THR A 22 -10.74 17.42 5.43
CA THR A 22 -10.45 18.80 5.81
C THR A 22 -11.73 19.63 5.85
N ALA A 23 -12.53 19.61 4.78
CA ALA A 23 -13.79 20.36 4.72
C ALA A 23 -14.77 19.94 5.83
N ARG A 24 -14.83 18.65 6.16
CA ARG A 24 -15.67 18.12 7.25
C ARG A 24 -15.19 18.58 8.62
N LEU A 25 -13.88 18.61 8.86
CA LEU A 25 -13.29 19.06 10.10
C LEU A 25 -13.48 20.58 10.30
N GLU A 26 -13.19 21.39 9.28
CA GLU A 26 -13.39 22.85 9.32
C GLU A 26 -14.84 23.21 9.62
N LYS A 27 -15.80 22.53 8.96
CA LYS A 27 -17.23 22.72 9.20
C LYS A 27 -17.65 22.32 10.62
N ARG A 28 -17.10 21.24 11.16
CA ARG A 28 -17.49 20.70 12.48
C ARG A 28 -16.93 21.53 13.64
N TYR A 29 -15.67 21.95 13.52
CA TYR A 29 -14.94 22.64 14.59
C TYR A 29 -14.89 24.16 14.40
N ILE A 30 -15.44 24.68 13.30
CA ILE A 30 -15.51 26.12 13.00
C ILE A 30 -14.10 26.74 13.06
N THR A 31 -13.16 26.06 12.40
CA THR A 31 -11.75 26.45 12.32
C THR A 31 -11.29 26.40 10.87
N SER A 32 -10.18 27.07 10.57
CA SER A 32 -9.46 26.86 9.31
C SER A 32 -8.28 25.94 9.58
N ILE A 33 -8.13 24.90 8.75
CA ILE A 33 -7.01 23.98 8.82
C ILE A 33 -5.90 24.53 7.94
N PRO A 34 -4.74 24.90 8.50
CA PRO A 34 -3.64 25.45 7.74
C PRO A 34 -3.07 24.41 6.77
N LYS A 35 -2.38 24.88 5.73
CA LYS A 35 -1.91 24.04 4.63
C LYS A 35 -1.02 22.88 5.10
N GLU A 36 -0.17 23.14 6.08
CA GLU A 36 0.75 22.15 6.65
C GLU A 36 0.00 20.96 7.27
N GLU A 37 -1.15 21.21 7.91
CA GLU A 37 -2.00 20.17 8.48
C GLU A 37 -2.76 19.40 7.38
N GLN A 38 -3.14 20.05 6.28
CA GLN A 38 -3.73 19.37 5.11
C GLN A 38 -2.72 18.41 4.46
N GLU A 39 -1.46 18.85 4.32
CA GLU A 39 -0.36 18.01 3.83
C GLU A 39 -0.11 16.82 4.78
N TYR A 40 -0.18 17.05 6.10
CA TYR A 40 -0.08 15.97 7.09
C TYR A 40 -1.25 14.98 7.02
N LEU A 41 -2.48 15.44 6.79
CA LEU A 41 -3.63 14.56 6.56
C LEU A 41 -3.46 13.71 5.31
N GLN A 42 -2.95 14.30 4.22
CA GLN A 42 -2.66 13.55 3.00
C GLN A 42 -1.61 12.46 3.24
N LEU A 43 -0.55 12.76 3.99
CA LEU A 43 0.44 11.77 4.42
C LEU A 43 -0.24 10.63 5.21
N CYS A 44 -1.05 10.96 6.21
CA CYS A 44 -1.79 9.97 7.01
C CYS A 44 -2.65 9.05 6.12
N ILE A 45 -3.35 9.60 5.13
CA ILE A 45 -4.18 8.85 4.19
C ILE A 45 -3.32 7.93 3.31
N SER A 46 -2.16 8.41 2.85
CA SER A 46 -1.28 7.64 1.96
C SER A 46 -0.73 6.37 2.63
N ILE A 47 -0.43 6.43 3.93
CA ILE A 47 0.12 5.31 4.70
C ILE A 47 -0.97 4.43 5.33
N SER A 48 -2.23 4.88 5.29
CA SER A 48 -3.36 4.15 5.86
C SER A 48 -3.90 3.14 4.86
N GLU A 49 -4.20 1.94 5.34
CA GLU A 49 -4.83 0.91 4.55
C GLU A 49 -6.34 1.14 4.42
N ILE A 50 -6.88 0.98 3.21
CA ILE A 50 -8.31 1.07 2.96
C ILE A 50 -8.91 -0.29 3.27
N GLN A 51 -9.74 -0.35 4.30
CA GLN A 51 -10.39 -1.59 4.71
C GLN A 51 -11.59 -1.94 3.82
N ASN A 52 -12.36 -0.93 3.39
CA ASN A 52 -13.57 -1.12 2.60
C ASN A 52 -13.89 0.11 1.76
N PHE A 53 -14.57 -0.10 0.63
CA PHE A 53 -15.21 0.95 -0.16
C PHE A 53 -16.71 0.93 0.07
N THR A 54 -17.30 2.09 0.31
CA THR A 54 -18.76 2.24 0.47
C THR A 54 -19.50 2.26 -0.85
N ASP A 55 -18.80 2.55 -1.96
CA ASP A 55 -19.36 2.60 -3.29
C ASP A 55 -18.37 2.07 -4.35
N PRO A 56 -18.85 1.44 -5.44
CA PRO A 56 -17.98 0.90 -6.48
C PRO A 56 -17.20 1.96 -7.27
N SER A 57 -17.69 3.20 -7.35
CA SER A 57 -17.06 4.24 -8.16
C SER A 57 -15.76 4.76 -7.53
N SER A 58 -15.73 4.88 -6.19
CA SER A 58 -14.54 5.21 -5.42
C SER A 58 -13.46 4.14 -5.56
N ARG A 59 -13.86 2.86 -5.58
CA ARG A 59 -12.95 1.74 -5.82
C ARG A 59 -12.32 1.83 -7.21
N GLN A 60 -13.14 1.97 -8.25
CA GLN A 60 -12.66 2.09 -9.62
C GLN A 60 -11.72 3.29 -9.80
N THR A 61 -12.01 4.40 -9.13
CA THR A 61 -11.15 5.59 -9.15
C THR A 61 -9.78 5.28 -8.53
N CYS A 62 -9.74 4.62 -7.36
CA CYS A 62 -8.50 4.20 -6.72
C CYS A 62 -7.65 3.30 -7.62
N GLU A 63 -8.27 2.27 -8.22
CA GLU A 63 -7.59 1.34 -9.14
C GLU A 63 -7.07 2.04 -10.40
N THR A 64 -7.79 3.03 -10.91
CA THR A 64 -7.38 3.77 -12.13
C THR A 64 -6.20 4.71 -11.85
N GLU A 65 -6.25 5.42 -10.73
CA GLU A 65 -5.21 6.36 -10.30
C GLU A 65 -3.91 5.64 -9.90
N GLU A 66 -4.01 4.43 -9.34
CA GLU A 66 -2.87 3.59 -8.94
C GLU A 66 -2.69 2.39 -9.89
N SER A 67 -2.97 2.58 -11.18
CA SER A 67 -2.96 1.51 -12.19
C SER A 67 -1.61 0.80 -12.32
N ASP A 68 -0.49 1.53 -12.22
CA ASP A 68 0.86 0.94 -12.26
C ASP A 68 1.07 -0.06 -11.11
N LEU A 69 0.64 0.30 -9.91
CA LEU A 69 0.67 -0.58 -8.74
C LEU A 69 -0.27 -1.79 -8.93
N PHE A 70 -1.45 -1.58 -9.51
CA PHE A 70 -2.39 -2.66 -9.79
C PHE A 70 -1.82 -3.67 -10.81
N GLU A 71 -1.11 -3.21 -11.85
CA GLU A 71 -0.38 -4.07 -12.78
C GLU A 71 0.79 -4.80 -12.12
N LEU A 72 1.54 -4.12 -11.25
CA LEU A 72 2.61 -4.72 -10.44
C LEU A 72 2.07 -5.88 -9.59
N VAL A 73 0.93 -5.69 -8.90
CA VAL A 73 0.27 -6.73 -8.08
C VAL A 73 -0.07 -7.96 -8.92
N LYS A 74 -0.68 -7.77 -10.10
CA LYS A 74 -1.03 -8.88 -11.01
C LYS A 74 0.20 -9.66 -11.45
N ARG A 75 1.30 -8.96 -11.74
CA ARG A 75 2.58 -9.59 -12.11
C ARG A 75 3.21 -10.33 -10.94
N TYR A 76 3.18 -9.76 -9.74
CA TYR A 76 3.62 -10.42 -8.52
C TYR A 76 2.87 -11.75 -8.32
N ILE A 77 1.53 -11.73 -8.41
CA ILE A 77 0.69 -12.94 -8.32
C ILE A 77 1.04 -13.96 -9.40
N ALA A 78 1.32 -13.52 -10.62
CA ALA A 78 1.73 -14.42 -11.71
C ALA A 78 3.08 -15.10 -11.43
N ILE A 79 4.06 -14.38 -10.86
CA ILE A 79 5.36 -14.94 -10.46
C ILE A 79 5.16 -15.98 -9.35
N VAL A 80 4.43 -15.63 -8.29
CA VAL A 80 4.13 -16.56 -7.18
C VAL A 80 3.38 -17.79 -7.69
N SER A 81 2.41 -17.61 -8.59
CA SER A 81 1.67 -18.73 -9.20
C SER A 81 2.61 -19.69 -9.95
N LYS A 82 3.57 -19.14 -10.71
CA LYS A 82 4.55 -19.93 -11.45
C LYS A 82 5.51 -20.69 -10.52
N MET A 83 5.95 -20.06 -9.44
CA MET A 83 6.90 -20.66 -8.49
C MET A 83 6.25 -21.75 -7.62
N THR A 84 4.98 -21.59 -7.26
CA THR A 84 4.23 -22.55 -6.44
C THR A 84 3.55 -23.65 -7.25
N GLY A 85 3.30 -23.41 -8.55
CA GLY A 85 2.48 -24.28 -9.39
C GLY A 85 0.97 -24.16 -9.12
N ILE A 86 0.54 -23.21 -8.29
CA ILE A 86 -0.85 -22.96 -7.94
C ILE A 86 -1.35 -21.78 -8.78
N ASN A 87 -2.51 -21.90 -9.42
CA ASN A 87 -3.08 -20.78 -10.16
C ASN A 87 -3.79 -19.79 -9.24
N LEU A 88 -3.08 -18.72 -8.84
CA LEU A 88 -3.62 -17.64 -8.01
C LEU A 88 -4.15 -16.45 -8.84
N GLN A 89 -3.88 -16.42 -10.15
CA GLN A 89 -4.23 -15.28 -11.02
C GLN A 89 -5.74 -15.08 -11.19
N THR A 90 -6.55 -16.10 -10.91
CA THR A 90 -8.02 -16.02 -10.95
C THR A 90 -8.63 -15.68 -9.59
N ASP A 91 -7.82 -15.59 -8.54
CA ASP A 91 -8.27 -15.23 -7.20
C ASP A 91 -8.39 -13.71 -7.09
N ARG A 92 -9.60 -13.23 -7.38
CA ARG A 92 -9.89 -11.80 -7.36
C ARG A 92 -9.80 -11.19 -5.96
N PRO A 93 -10.36 -11.80 -4.89
CA PRO A 93 -10.14 -11.34 -3.53
C PRO A 93 -8.66 -11.18 -3.17
N LEU A 94 -7.81 -12.16 -3.50
CA LEU A 94 -6.37 -12.06 -3.27
C LEU A 94 -5.74 -10.85 -3.97
N CYS A 95 -6.06 -10.66 -5.25
CA CYS A 95 -5.55 -9.53 -6.04
C CYS A 95 -6.00 -8.18 -5.45
N ASP A 96 -7.26 -8.10 -5.06
CA ASP A 96 -7.88 -6.90 -4.51
C ASP A 96 -7.27 -6.54 -3.15
N ASP A 97 -7.14 -7.50 -2.25
CA ASP A 97 -6.60 -7.30 -0.91
C ASP A 97 -5.11 -6.98 -0.97
N LEU A 98 -4.34 -7.69 -1.81
CA LEU A 98 -2.91 -7.43 -1.98
C LEU A 98 -2.65 -6.04 -2.59
N PHE A 99 -3.50 -5.58 -3.50
CA PHE A 99 -3.42 -4.22 -4.04
C PHE A 99 -3.61 -3.16 -2.95
N LEU A 100 -4.66 -3.28 -2.13
CA LEU A 100 -4.93 -2.30 -1.06
C LEU A 100 -3.84 -2.32 0.02
N TYR A 101 -3.35 -3.51 0.36
CA TYR A 101 -2.22 -3.68 1.26
C TYR A 101 -0.98 -2.96 0.72
N LEU A 102 -0.52 -3.34 -0.49
CA LEU A 102 0.70 -2.79 -1.08
C LEU A 102 0.60 -1.29 -1.34
N ARG A 103 -0.59 -0.76 -1.64
CA ARG A 103 -0.81 0.69 -1.78
C ARG A 103 -0.37 1.45 -0.53
N SER A 104 -0.70 0.93 0.65
CA SER A 104 -0.29 1.54 1.92
C SER A 104 1.14 1.13 2.34
N ALA A 105 1.51 -0.13 2.12
CA ALA A 105 2.81 -0.68 2.53
C ALA A 105 3.97 -0.02 1.78
N VAL A 106 3.86 0.15 0.46
CA VAL A 106 4.88 0.83 -0.33
C VAL A 106 5.07 2.27 0.15
N ARG A 107 3.99 2.99 0.47
CA ARG A 107 4.08 4.34 1.03
C ARG A 107 4.78 4.33 2.39
N ARG A 108 4.44 3.39 3.27
CA ARG A 108 5.14 3.20 4.55
C ARG A 108 6.64 2.98 4.35
N LEU A 109 7.02 2.09 3.42
CA LEU A 109 8.42 1.81 3.10
C LEU A 109 9.16 3.04 2.53
N GLN A 110 8.54 3.81 1.63
CA GLN A 110 9.09 5.06 1.09
C GLN A 110 9.37 6.09 2.20
N TYR A 111 8.56 6.10 3.25
CA TYR A 111 8.76 6.96 4.43
C TYR A 111 9.64 6.34 5.53
N GLY A 112 10.16 5.13 5.33
CA GLY A 112 10.95 4.42 6.34
C GLY A 112 10.14 4.00 7.57
N ILE A 113 8.82 3.87 7.44
CA ILE A 113 7.93 3.40 8.51
C ILE A 113 8.01 1.87 8.55
N LEU A 114 8.68 1.35 9.58
CA LEU A 114 8.81 -0.08 9.80
C LEU A 114 7.62 -0.62 10.60
N MET A 115 7.00 -1.68 10.11
CA MET A 115 5.96 -2.41 10.82
C MET A 115 6.47 -3.80 11.22
N PRO A 116 6.55 -4.12 12.53
CA PRO A 116 6.97 -5.45 12.95
C PRO A 116 5.85 -6.47 12.70
N ASN A 117 6.21 -7.65 12.21
CA ASN A 117 5.27 -8.77 12.10
C ASN A 117 5.43 -9.73 13.30
N PRO A 118 4.49 -9.75 14.25
CA PRO A 118 4.56 -10.62 15.43
C PRO A 118 4.42 -12.12 15.10
N LEU A 119 3.95 -12.46 13.90
CA LEU A 119 3.77 -13.84 13.41
C LEU A 119 4.96 -14.33 12.57
N LEU A 120 5.95 -13.47 12.30
CA LEU A 120 7.09 -13.81 11.45
C LEU A 120 7.83 -15.09 11.87
N PRO A 121 8.12 -15.34 13.17
CA PRO A 121 8.76 -16.59 13.59
C PRO A 121 7.93 -17.83 13.24
N GLN A 122 6.61 -17.76 13.39
CA GLN A 122 5.68 -18.84 13.11
C GLN A 122 5.59 -19.08 11.60
N VAL A 123 5.45 -18.03 10.79
CA VAL A 123 5.37 -18.14 9.33
C VAL A 123 6.64 -18.75 8.75
N LYS A 124 7.83 -18.33 9.23
CA LYS A 124 9.12 -18.93 8.80
C LYS A 124 9.28 -20.38 9.23
N ALA A 125 8.71 -20.77 10.39
CA ALA A 125 8.79 -22.14 10.89
C ALA A 125 7.82 -23.08 10.16
N GLU A 126 6.58 -22.65 9.92
CA GLU A 126 5.51 -23.48 9.36
C GLU A 126 5.50 -23.46 7.82
N TYR A 127 5.86 -22.34 7.21
CA TYR A 127 5.78 -22.12 5.75
C TYR A 127 7.10 -21.64 5.11
N PRO A 128 8.27 -22.24 5.42
CA PRO A 128 9.57 -21.75 4.95
C PRO A 128 9.70 -21.67 3.42
N ASN A 129 9.08 -22.63 2.70
CA ASN A 129 9.10 -22.67 1.24
C ASN A 129 8.27 -21.52 0.65
N LEU A 130 7.08 -21.25 1.19
CA LEU A 130 6.24 -20.13 0.73
C LEU A 130 6.88 -18.79 1.08
N PHE A 131 7.47 -18.65 2.27
CA PHE A 131 8.24 -17.47 2.64
C PHE A 131 9.36 -17.19 1.63
N THR A 132 10.11 -18.24 1.22
CA THR A 132 11.18 -18.11 0.22
C THR A 132 10.64 -17.67 -1.14
N VAL A 133 9.49 -18.19 -1.57
CA VAL A 133 8.83 -17.78 -2.81
C VAL A 133 8.39 -16.31 -2.75
N ALA A 134 7.73 -15.91 -1.66
CA ALA A 134 7.29 -14.53 -1.45
C ALA A 134 8.48 -13.56 -1.40
N TRP A 135 9.55 -13.92 -0.69
CA TRP A 135 10.80 -13.15 -0.65
C TRP A 135 11.45 -13.01 -2.04
N SER A 136 11.43 -14.08 -2.82
CA SER A 136 11.98 -14.03 -4.19
C SER A 136 11.14 -13.15 -5.10
N ALA A 137 9.82 -13.17 -4.94
CA ALA A 137 8.90 -12.34 -5.71
C ALA A 137 8.91 -10.88 -5.26
N SER A 138 9.26 -10.57 -4.00
CA SER A 138 9.28 -9.20 -3.48
C SER A 138 10.36 -8.33 -4.12
N VAL A 139 11.40 -8.93 -4.69
CA VAL A 139 12.41 -8.24 -5.53
C VAL A 139 11.74 -7.42 -6.63
N LEU A 140 10.63 -7.91 -7.19
CA LEU A 140 9.87 -7.16 -8.19
C LEU A 140 9.34 -5.83 -7.61
N ILE A 141 8.85 -5.85 -6.38
CA ILE A 141 8.32 -4.66 -5.71
C ILE A 141 9.46 -3.68 -5.41
N GLU A 142 10.60 -4.19 -4.95
CA GLU A 142 11.79 -3.38 -4.68
C GLU A 142 12.30 -2.65 -5.94
N GLU A 143 12.40 -3.37 -7.05
CA GLU A 143 12.86 -2.83 -8.32
C GLU A 143 11.93 -1.76 -8.89
N GLU A 144 10.61 -1.99 -8.86
CA GLU A 144 9.63 -1.09 -9.48
C GLU A 144 9.24 0.10 -8.61
N MET A 145 9.18 -0.09 -7.29
CA MET A 145 8.76 0.96 -6.36
C MET A 145 9.93 1.68 -5.70
N HIS A 146 11.17 1.22 -5.96
CA HIS A 146 12.40 1.75 -5.39
C HIS A 146 12.37 1.79 -3.85
N VAL A 147 11.95 0.68 -3.25
CA VAL A 147 11.86 0.47 -1.80
C VAL A 147 12.66 -0.76 -1.38
N GLU A 148 12.95 -0.88 -0.09
CA GLU A 148 13.51 -2.10 0.51
C GLU A 148 12.38 -2.85 1.21
N VAL A 149 12.16 -4.12 0.84
CA VAL A 149 11.13 -4.96 1.45
C VAL A 149 11.78 -5.79 2.56
N SER A 150 11.35 -5.58 3.80
CA SER A 150 11.89 -6.32 4.96
C SER A 150 11.21 -7.66 5.17
N GLU A 151 11.82 -8.54 5.98
CA GLU A 151 11.21 -9.84 6.33
C GLU A 151 9.86 -9.70 7.04
N ASN A 152 9.60 -8.56 7.69
CA ASN A 152 8.30 -8.29 8.32
C ASN A 152 7.18 -8.08 7.30
N GLU A 153 7.51 -7.61 6.09
CA GLU A 153 6.52 -7.40 5.02
C GLU A 153 6.27 -8.68 4.21
N VAL A 154 7.25 -9.59 4.19
CA VAL A 154 7.15 -10.87 3.46
C VAL A 154 6.51 -11.98 4.30
N GLY A 155 6.81 -12.01 5.60
CA GLY A 155 6.17 -12.95 6.53
C GLY A 155 4.75 -12.55 6.83
#